data_AF-I1QDZ7-F1
#
_entry.id   AF-I1QDZ7-F1
#
_cell.length_a   1.000
_cell.length_b   1.000
_cell.length_c   1.000
_cell.angle_alpha   90.00
_cell.angle_beta   90.00
_cell.angle_gamma   90.00
#
_symmetry.space_group_name_H-M   'P 1'
#
loop_
_entity.id
_entity.type
_entity.pdbx_description
1 polymer ?
#
loop_
_entity_poly.entity_id
_entity_poly.type
_entity_poly.pdbx_seq_one_letter_code
_entity_poly.pdbx_strand_id
1 'polypeptide(L)'
;TIFVVVPLVATTLACLHVPHTFHVCCRLTMAYVLISQLLYGDTSKQIKTRLSRLWDFHDINDEEKIYHTELALLDETGASIHVQIYPSLRNKFKDLL
;
A
#
# COMPACT_ATOMS: atom_id res chain seq x y z
N THR A 1 -15.99 -1.72 -3.46
CA THR A 1 -14.71 -1.11 -3.91
C THR A 1 -13.72 -1.28 -2.79
N ILE A 2 -12.82 -2.26 -2.92
CA ILE A 2 -11.74 -2.47 -1.94
C ILE A 2 -10.74 -1.34 -2.14
N PHE A 3 -10.54 -0.52 -1.10
CA PHE A 3 -9.52 0.52 -1.11
C PHE A 3 -8.24 -0.06 -0.51
N VAL A 4 -7.23 -0.29 -1.34
CA VAL A 4 -5.93 -0.77 -0.85
C VAL A 4 -5.12 0.46 -0.44
N VAL A 5 -5.01 0.67 0.87
CA VAL A 5 -4.02 1.59 1.44
C VAL A 5 -2.75 0.77 1.61
N VAL A 6 -1.78 0.98 0.72
CA VAL A 6 -0.45 0.36 0.88
C VAL A 6 0.37 1.29 1.77
N PRO A 7 0.65 0.95 3.05
CA PRO A 7 1.70 1.63 3.78
C PRO A 7 3.03 1.22 3.17
N LEU A 8 3.70 2.12 2.43
CA LEU A 8 5.14 1.96 2.30
C LEU A 8 5.72 2.18 3.71
N VAL A 9 6.49 1.19 4.17
CA VAL A 9 6.92 1.06 5.56
C VAL A 9 7.84 2.21 5.94
N ALA A 10 7.36 3.10 6.82
CA ALA A 10 8.19 4.01 7.57
C ALA A 10 8.06 3.69 9.07
N THR A 11 8.93 2.81 9.54
CA THR A 11 9.23 2.66 10.96
C THR A 11 10.00 3.91 11.39
N THR A 12 9.35 4.89 12.00
CA THR A 12 10.08 5.93 12.72
C THR A 12 9.37 6.28 14.02
N LEU A 13 9.86 5.62 15.06
CA LEU A 13 9.66 5.91 16.46
C LEU A 13 10.13 7.34 16.74
N ALA A 14 9.21 8.22 17.13
CA ALA A 14 9.56 9.50 17.75
C ALA A 14 8.60 9.76 18.91
N CYS A 15 8.71 8.93 19.94
CA CYS A 15 8.20 9.26 21.27
C CYS A 15 9.13 10.33 21.88
N LEU A 16 8.90 11.61 21.56
CA LEU A 16 9.41 12.72 22.35
C LEU A 16 8.32 13.15 23.33
N HIS A 17 8.55 12.75 24.58
CA HIS A 17 7.74 13.05 25.75
C HIS A 17 7.88 14.54 26.09
N VAL A 18 6.81 15.32 25.94
CA VAL A 18 6.69 16.66 26.55
C VAL A 18 5.36 16.70 27.31
N PRO A 19 5.37 16.81 28.64
CA PRO A 19 4.14 16.91 29.41
C PRO A 19 3.78 18.39 29.55
N HIS A 20 2.72 18.84 28.90
CA HIS A 20 1.66 19.65 29.53
C HIS A 20 0.73 20.23 28.46
N THR A 21 -0.57 19.97 28.65
CA THR A 21 -1.71 20.75 28.13
C THR A 21 -1.67 21.11 26.66
N PHE A 22 -2.15 20.22 25.81
CA PHE A 22 -3.13 20.50 24.75
C PHE A 22 -3.61 19.13 24.27
N HIS A 23 -4.88 18.79 24.56
CA HIS A 23 -5.53 17.65 23.93
C HIS A 23 -5.82 18.03 22.46
N VAL A 24 -4.74 18.10 21.67
CA VAL A 24 -4.85 18.00 20.22
C VAL A 24 -5.32 16.57 20.01
N CYS A 25 -6.64 16.41 19.84
CA CYS A 25 -7.17 15.23 19.19
C CYS A 25 -6.55 15.24 17.79
N CYS A 26 -5.35 14.66 17.66
CA CYS A 26 -4.73 14.32 16.40
C CYS A 26 -5.63 13.28 15.75
N ARG A 27 -6.77 13.72 15.22
CA ARG A 27 -7.38 13.05 14.07
C ARG A 27 -6.33 13.17 12.98
N LEU A 28 -5.45 12.18 12.92
CA LEU A 28 -4.60 11.92 11.77
C LEU A 28 -5.55 11.71 10.59
N THR A 29 -5.94 12.79 9.92
CA THR A 29 -6.50 12.69 8.58
C THR A 29 -5.39 12.07 7.76
N MET A 30 -5.46 10.76 7.50
CA MET A 30 -4.52 10.06 6.62
C MET A 30 -4.55 10.77 5.27
N ALA A 31 -3.56 11.62 5.02
CA ALA A 31 -3.43 12.32 3.77
C ALA A 31 -2.99 11.29 2.72
N TYR A 32 -3.90 10.96 1.81
CA TYR A 32 -3.58 10.16 0.64
C TYR A 32 -3.17 11.09 -0.50
N VAL A 33 -2.24 10.63 -1.32
CA VAL A 33 -1.82 11.31 -2.56
C VAL A 33 -2.39 10.58 -3.77
N LEU A 34 -2.47 11.28 -4.90
CA LEU A 34 -2.79 10.67 -6.19
C LEU A 34 -1.60 9.89 -6.74
N ILE A 35 -1.84 8.94 -7.64
CA ILE A 35 -0.75 8.19 -8.29
C ILE A 35 0.19 9.13 -9.03
N SER A 36 -0.35 10.19 -9.64
CA SER A 36 0.42 11.23 -10.35
C SER A 36 1.36 12.04 -9.45
N GLN A 37 1.19 11.98 -8.13
CA GLN A 37 1.98 12.72 -7.13
C GLN A 37 3.05 11.83 -6.46
N LEU A 38 3.13 10.56 -6.85
CA LEU A 38 4.20 9.66 -6.44
C LEU A 38 5.48 10.02 -7.17
N LEU A 39 6.57 10.09 -6.42
CA LEU A 39 7.93 10.26 -6.92
C LEU A 39 8.75 9.03 -6.56
N TYR A 40 9.76 8.75 -7.39
CA TYR A 40 10.71 7.69 -7.10
C TYR A 40 11.41 7.94 -5.76
N GLY A 41 11.39 6.95 -4.87
CA GLY A 41 11.99 7.04 -3.54
C GLY A 41 11.04 7.49 -2.43
N ASP A 42 9.79 7.82 -2.72
CA ASP A 42 8.77 8.03 -1.69
C ASP A 42 8.54 6.74 -0.89
N THR A 43 8.72 6.77 0.44
CA THR A 43 8.60 5.58 1.32
C THR A 43 7.57 5.72 2.43
N SER A 44 6.89 6.85 2.55
CA SER A 44 5.91 7.10 3.62
C SER A 44 4.56 7.62 3.11
N LYS A 45 4.46 7.84 1.79
CA LYS A 45 3.21 8.27 1.16
C LYS A 45 2.22 7.13 1.10
N GLN A 46 0.95 7.47 1.24
CA GLN A 46 -0.17 6.55 1.13
C GLN A 46 -1.00 6.95 -0.08
N ILE A 47 -1.46 5.95 -0.82
CA ILE A 47 -2.37 6.15 -1.95
C ILE A 47 -3.69 5.47 -1.65
N LYS A 48 -4.77 6.07 -2.15
CA LYS A 48 -6.11 5.49 -2.09
C LYS A 48 -6.48 5.01 -3.48
N THR A 49 -6.51 3.69 -3.66
CA THR A 49 -6.76 3.08 -4.96
C THR A 49 -7.75 1.94 -4.86
N ARG A 50 -8.46 1.64 -5.95
CA ARG A 50 -9.21 0.41 -6.11
C ARG A 50 -8.37 -0.62 -6.84
N LEU A 51 -8.48 -1.88 -6.42
CA LEU A 51 -7.94 -2.99 -7.20
C LEU A 51 -8.76 -3.17 -8.48
N SER A 52 -8.09 -3.10 -9.63
CA SER A 52 -8.71 -3.31 -10.93
C SER A 52 -8.45 -4.70 -11.49
N ARG A 53 -7.22 -5.21 -11.35
CA ARG A 53 -6.82 -6.55 -11.80
C ARG A 53 -5.82 -7.13 -10.81
N LEU A 54 -5.87 -8.45 -10.66
CA LEU A 54 -4.93 -9.24 -9.89
C LEU A 54 -4.49 -10.41 -10.78
N TRP A 55 -3.19 -10.68 -10.78
CA TRP A 55 -2.62 -11.81 -11.50
C TRP A 55 -1.51 -12.47 -10.71
N ASP A 56 -1.56 -13.78 -10.56
CA ASP A 56 -0.51 -14.54 -9.89
C ASP A 56 0.42 -15.15 -10.95
N PHE A 57 1.72 -14.85 -10.87
CA PHE A 57 2.73 -15.42 -11.75
C PHE A 57 3.32 -16.68 -11.12
N HIS A 58 3.08 -17.81 -11.78
CA HIS A 58 3.44 -19.14 -11.30
C HIS A 58 4.70 -19.67 -12.01
N ASP A 59 5.36 -20.65 -11.41
CA ASP A 59 6.37 -21.46 -12.10
C ASP A 59 5.71 -22.30 -13.17
N ILE A 60 6.31 -22.31 -14.37
CA ILE A 60 5.80 -23.09 -15.51
C ILE A 60 5.82 -24.60 -15.19
N ASN A 61 6.70 -25.02 -14.28
CA ASN A 61 6.85 -26.42 -13.90
C ASN A 61 6.11 -26.78 -12.61
N ASP A 62 5.60 -25.79 -11.87
CA ASP A 62 4.95 -25.98 -10.57
C ASP A 62 3.93 -24.86 -10.32
N GLU A 63 2.65 -25.16 -10.54
CA GLU A 63 1.54 -24.22 -10.35
C GLU A 63 1.32 -23.86 -8.87
N GLU A 64 1.84 -24.60 -7.91
CA GLU A 64 1.74 -24.18 -6.50
C GLU A 64 2.78 -23.09 -6.15
N LYS A 65 3.84 -22.99 -6.96
CA LYS A 65 4.95 -22.07 -6.74
C LYS A 65 4.70 -20.74 -7.43
N ILE A 66 4.17 -19.79 -6.65
CA ILE A 66 3.97 -18.41 -7.09
C ILE A 66 5.28 -17.62 -6.93
N TYR A 67 5.73 -16.96 -7.99
CA TYR A 67 6.88 -16.06 -8.00
C TYR A 67 6.55 -14.68 -7.45
N HIS A 68 5.42 -14.12 -7.89
CA HIS A 68 4.87 -12.85 -7.41
C HIS A 68 3.41 -12.72 -7.85
N THR A 69 2.68 -11.87 -7.15
CA THR A 69 1.34 -11.42 -7.53
C THR A 69 1.44 -10.00 -8.06
N GLU A 70 0.95 -9.75 -9.26
CA GLU A 70 0.82 -8.42 -9.82
C GLU A 70 -0.59 -7.86 -9.56
N LEU A 71 -0.65 -6.60 -9.15
CA LEU A 71 -1.86 -5.84 -8.92
C LEU A 71 -1.88 -4.62 -9.85
N ALA A 72 -2.96 -4.43 -10.59
CA ALA A 72 -3.25 -3.18 -11.27
C ALA A 72 -4.18 -2.35 -10.38
N LEU A 73 -3.69 -1.23 -9.88
CA LEU A 73 -4.42 -0.32 -9.00
C LEU A 73 -4.85 0.92 -9.77
N LEU A 74 -6.06 1.41 -9.50
CA LEU A 74 -6.61 2.64 -10.08
C LEU A 74 -6.94 3.65 -8.99
N ASP A 75 -6.52 4.91 -9.15
CA ASP A 75 -6.97 5.99 -8.27
C ASP A 75 -8.33 6.57 -8.72
N GLU A 76 -8.80 7.58 -8.00
CA GLU A 76 -10.07 8.27 -8.27
C GLU A 76 -10.08 9.07 -9.58
N THR A 77 -8.91 9.44 -10.10
CA THR A 77 -8.77 10.13 -11.39
C THR A 77 -8.71 9.17 -12.56
N GLY A 78 -8.60 7.86 -12.28
CA GLY A 78 -8.43 6.81 -13.29
C GLY A 78 -6.98 6.57 -13.69
N ALA A 79 -6.01 7.19 -13.02
CA ALA A 79 -4.61 6.85 -13.21
C ALA A 79 -4.34 5.43 -12.69
N SER A 80 -3.41 4.72 -13.33
CA SER A 80 -3.09 3.32 -13.01
C SER A 80 -1.65 3.15 -12.57
N ILE A 81 -1.42 2.26 -11.60
CA ILE A 81 -0.09 1.80 -11.22
C ILE A 81 -0.06 0.27 -11.09
N HIS A 82 1.04 -0.33 -11.52
CA HIS A 82 1.31 -1.77 -11.40
C HIS A 82 2.17 -2.01 -10.16
N VAL A 83 1.72 -2.91 -9.29
CA VAL A 83 2.39 -3.26 -8.03
C VAL A 83 2.67 -4.76 -8.01
N GLN A 84 3.90 -5.14 -7.68
CA GLN A 84 4.29 -6.53 -7.53
C GLN A 84 4.44 -6.88 -6.06
N ILE A 85 3.79 -7.95 -5.63
CA ILE A 85 3.86 -8.50 -4.28
C ILE A 85 4.56 -9.85 -4.34
N TYR A 86 5.70 -9.95 -3.67
CA TYR A 86 6.41 -11.21 -3.56
C TYR A 86 5.77 -12.14 -2.50
N PRO A 87 5.95 -13.46 -2.59
CA PRO A 87 5.18 -14.46 -1.82
C PRO A 87 5.29 -14.28 -0.30
N SER A 88 6.42 -13.80 0.19
CA SER A 88 6.66 -13.50 1.61
C SER A 88 5.67 -12.47 2.18
N LEU A 89 5.16 -11.57 1.34
CA LEU A 89 4.20 -10.53 1.71
C LEU A 89 2.77 -10.90 1.34
N ARG A 90 2.56 -11.82 0.38
CA ARG A 90 1.24 -12.23 -0.14
C ARG A 90 0.27 -12.62 0.97
N ASN A 91 0.74 -13.36 1.98
CA ASN A 91 -0.11 -13.77 3.10
C ASN A 91 -0.69 -12.60 3.90
N LYS A 92 -0.02 -11.44 3.96
CA LYS A 92 -0.54 -10.24 4.62
C LYS A 92 -1.63 -9.52 3.82
N PHE A 93 -1.65 -9.74 2.51
CA PHE A 93 -2.60 -9.10 1.60
C PHE A 93 -3.80 -10.00 1.25
N LYS A 94 -3.76 -11.29 1.59
CA LYS A 94 -4.87 -12.23 1.32
C LYS A 94 -6.21 -11.77 1.92
N ASP A 95 -6.20 -11.18 3.11
CA ASP A 95 -7.43 -10.70 3.77
C ASP A 95 -7.89 -9.33 3.26
N LEU A 96 -7.05 -8.64 2.48
CA LEU A 96 -7.28 -7.30 1.94
C LEU A 96 -7.66 -7.31 0.45
N LEU A 97 -7.55 -8.46 -0.22
CA LEU A 97 -7.82 -8.66 -1.65
C LEU A 97 -9.13 -9.43 -1.83
#